data_AF-A0A842LAY6-F1
#
_entry.id   AF-A0A842LAY6-F1
#
_cell.length_a   1.000
_cell.length_b   1.000
_cell.length_c   1.000
_cell.angle_alpha   90.00
_cell.angle_beta   90.00
_cell.angle_gamma   90.00
#
_symmetry.space_group_name_H-M   'P 1'
#
loop_
_entity.id
_entity.type
_entity.pdbx_description
1 polymer ?
#
loop_
_entity_poly.entity_id
_entity_poly.type
_entity_poly.pdbx_seq_one_letter_code
_entity_poly.pdbx_strand_id
1 'polypeptide(L)'
;MRKLFVTDCEGPISLNDNAFELASHFIPDGDKFFAAVSRYDDILAYEIKRPGYNAGDTLKLITPFLKAYNVTNDKIVEFSRENINLVPWARQLLQRIREFMPSYIISTSYKQYIEALCNLINFPLENTYYTSLDIDSHELPEDEREKLFQFKDMIVE
;
A
#
# COMPACT_ATOMS: atom_id res chain seq x y z
N MET A 1 29.93 15.66 5.10
CA MET A 1 28.52 15.21 5.17
C MET A 1 28.35 14.06 4.19
N ARG A 2 27.79 12.93 4.62
CA ARG A 2 27.52 11.77 3.75
C ARG A 2 26.20 12.05 3.01
N LYS A 3 26.22 12.02 1.67
CA LYS A 3 25.00 12.17 0.86
C LYS A 3 24.23 10.86 0.86
N LEU A 4 22.91 10.95 0.83
CA LEU A 4 21.98 9.81 0.76
C LEU A 4 20.90 10.13 -0.27
N PHE A 5 20.38 9.08 -0.91
CA PHE A 5 19.22 9.15 -1.79
C PHE A 5 18.02 8.51 -1.11
N VAL A 6 16.88 9.20 -1.11
CA VAL A 6 15.62 8.70 -0.55
C VAL A 6 14.54 8.95 -1.57
N THR A 7 13.72 7.95 -1.82
CA THR A 7 12.63 8.04 -2.77
C THR A 7 11.41 7.32 -2.24
N ASP A 8 10.25 7.76 -2.70
CA ASP A 8 9.02 6.99 -2.55
C ASP A 8 9.02 5.78 -3.50
N CYS A 9 8.12 4.83 -3.28
CA CYS A 9 7.90 3.68 -4.13
C CYS A 9 6.94 4.00 -5.29
N GLU A 10 5.69 4.31 -4.96
CA GLU A 10 4.61 4.56 -5.93
C GLU A 10 4.78 5.96 -6.51
N GLY A 11 4.83 6.06 -7.84
CA GLY A 11 5.19 7.28 -8.58
C GLY A 11 6.64 7.27 -9.10
N PRO A 12 7.68 7.28 -8.23
CA PRO A 12 9.07 7.30 -8.70
C PRO A 12 9.61 5.96 -9.23
N ILE A 13 9.19 4.84 -8.64
CA ILE A 13 9.71 3.50 -8.98
C ILE A 13 8.65 2.65 -9.68
N SER A 14 7.44 2.68 -9.13
CA SER A 14 6.30 1.92 -9.62
C SER A 14 5.20 2.85 -10.12
N LEU A 15 4.52 2.46 -11.20
CA LEU A 15 3.34 3.13 -11.73
C LEU A 15 2.04 2.64 -11.07
N ASN A 16 2.11 1.63 -10.21
CA ASN A 16 0.95 1.13 -9.47
C ASN A 16 0.50 2.12 -8.39
N ASP A 17 -0.77 1.97 -8.02
CA ASP A 17 -1.30 2.36 -6.71
C ASP A 17 -1.75 1.06 -6.03
N ASN A 18 -0.89 0.49 -5.18
CA ASN A 18 -1.13 -0.86 -4.65
C ASN A 18 -2.38 -0.90 -3.77
N ALA A 19 -2.68 0.20 -3.07
CA ALA A 19 -3.83 0.28 -2.19
C ALA A 19 -5.14 0.26 -3.00
N PHE A 20 -5.20 1.09 -4.05
CA PHE A 20 -6.31 1.14 -4.99
C PHE A 20 -6.48 -0.20 -5.72
N GLU A 21 -5.38 -0.79 -6.21
CA GLU A 21 -5.43 -2.03 -6.97
C GLU A 21 -5.90 -3.22 -6.13
N LEU A 22 -5.42 -3.35 -4.88
CA LEU A 22 -5.90 -4.38 -3.95
C LEU A 22 -7.38 -4.22 -3.65
N ALA A 23 -7.84 -3.00 -3.35
CA ALA A 23 -9.25 -2.74 -3.10
C ALA A 23 -10.10 -3.07 -4.33
N SER A 24 -9.71 -2.57 -5.50
CA SER A 24 -10.40 -2.80 -6.77
C SER A 24 -10.48 -4.27 -7.16
N HIS A 25 -9.46 -5.06 -6.82
CA HIS A 25 -9.41 -6.48 -7.14
C HIS A 25 -10.22 -7.34 -6.18
N PHE A 26 -10.12 -7.10 -4.87
CA PHE A 26 -10.68 -7.99 -3.86
C PHE A 26 -12.03 -7.56 -3.28
N ILE A 27 -12.44 -6.30 -3.46
CA ILE A 27 -13.67 -5.74 -2.89
C ILE A 27 -14.66 -5.43 -4.03
N PRO A 28 -15.93 -5.87 -3.94
CA PRO A 28 -16.97 -5.46 -4.89
C PRO A 28 -17.16 -3.94 -4.91
N ASP A 29 -17.16 -3.32 -6.09
CA ASP A 29 -17.08 -1.86 -6.28
C ASP A 29 -15.88 -1.21 -5.56
N GLY A 30 -14.79 -1.98 -5.45
CA GLY A 30 -13.58 -1.61 -4.71
C GLY A 30 -12.90 -0.35 -5.23
N ASP A 31 -13.03 -0.04 -6.52
CA ASP A 31 -12.53 1.18 -7.14
C ASP A 31 -13.24 2.44 -6.61
N LYS A 32 -14.58 2.40 -6.56
CA LYS A 32 -15.41 3.48 -6.00
C LYS A 32 -15.23 3.60 -4.50
N PHE A 33 -15.25 2.46 -3.80
CA PHE A 33 -15.02 2.38 -2.36
C PHE A 33 -13.67 3.02 -2.01
N PHE A 34 -12.59 2.63 -2.69
CA PHE A 34 -11.26 3.19 -2.44
C PHE A 34 -11.23 4.69 -2.69
N ALA A 35 -11.80 5.17 -3.80
CA ALA A 35 -11.84 6.59 -4.11
C ALA A 35 -12.55 7.41 -3.03
N ALA A 36 -13.61 6.88 -2.42
CA ALA A 36 -14.30 7.53 -1.30
C ALA A 36 -13.44 7.54 -0.02
N VAL A 37 -12.84 6.41 0.33
CA VAL A 37 -11.97 6.30 1.53
C VAL A 37 -10.70 7.15 1.39
N SER A 38 -10.08 7.18 0.22
CA SER A 38 -8.89 8.00 -0.05
C SER A 38 -9.20 9.50 0.04
N ARG A 39 -10.35 9.96 -0.47
CA ARG A 39 -10.77 11.37 -0.26
C ARG A 39 -11.00 11.68 1.21
N TYR A 40 -11.53 10.72 1.98
CA TYR A 40 -11.71 10.90 3.41
C TYR A 40 -10.36 11.00 4.15
N ASP A 41 -9.39 10.18 3.77
CA ASP A 41 -7.99 10.26 4.25
C ASP A 41 -7.39 11.65 4.02
N ASP A 42 -7.55 12.20 2.80
CA ASP A 42 -7.06 13.54 2.46
C ASP A 42 -7.72 14.63 3.30
N ILE A 43 -9.03 14.55 3.53
CA ILE A 43 -9.75 15.50 4.39
C ILE A 43 -9.22 15.42 5.83
N LEU A 44 -9.02 14.21 6.37
CA LEU A 44 -8.49 14.04 7.72
C LEU A 44 -7.07 14.59 7.86
N ALA A 45 -6.21 14.34 6.87
CA ALA A 45 -4.80 14.68 6.90
C ALA A 45 -4.54 16.17 6.61
N TYR A 46 -5.15 16.71 5.57
CA TYR A 46 -4.80 18.03 5.04
C TYR A 46 -5.75 19.15 5.46
N GLU A 47 -7.06 18.88 5.52
CA GLU A 47 -8.07 19.89 5.83
C GLU A 47 -8.30 19.99 7.34
N ILE A 48 -8.66 18.87 7.97
CA ILE A 48 -8.93 18.80 9.42
C ILE A 48 -7.61 18.79 10.20
N LYS A 49 -6.55 18.22 9.62
CA LYS A 49 -5.24 17.99 10.28
C LYS A 49 -5.44 17.27 11.61
N ARG A 50 -6.21 16.17 11.57
CA ARG A 50 -6.60 15.42 12.75
C ARG A 50 -5.36 15.05 13.58
N PRO A 51 -5.31 15.40 14.88
CA PRO A 51 -4.15 15.08 15.71
C PRO A 51 -3.84 13.58 15.71
N GLY A 52 -2.60 13.22 15.41
CA GLY A 52 -2.13 11.83 15.37
C GLY A 52 -2.53 11.03 14.12
N TYR A 53 -3.04 11.68 13.07
CA TYR A 53 -3.38 11.07 11.79
C TYR A 53 -2.37 11.49 10.72
N ASN A 54 -2.00 10.58 9.80
CA ASN A 54 -1.05 10.86 8.73
C ASN A 54 -1.71 10.72 7.35
N ALA A 55 -1.24 11.50 6.37
CA ALA A 55 -1.61 11.27 4.98
C ALA A 55 -1.11 9.89 4.52
N GLY A 56 -1.93 9.16 3.76
CA GLY A 56 -1.63 7.80 3.32
C GLY A 56 -2.08 6.72 4.30
N ASP A 57 -2.79 7.08 5.38
CA ASP A 57 -3.44 6.12 6.28
C ASP A 57 -4.66 5.43 5.59
N THR A 58 -4.98 5.77 4.33
CA THR A 58 -5.95 5.05 3.48
C THR A 58 -5.74 3.52 3.54
N LEU A 59 -4.50 3.04 3.42
CA LEU A 59 -4.19 1.60 3.51
C LEU A 59 -4.63 0.99 4.84
N LYS A 60 -4.47 1.73 5.94
CA LYS A 60 -4.94 1.28 7.25
C LYS A 60 -6.46 1.21 7.33
N LEU A 61 -7.16 2.15 6.67
CA LEU A 61 -8.62 2.20 6.64
C LEU A 61 -9.24 1.07 5.80
N ILE A 62 -8.59 0.63 4.72
CA ILE A 62 -9.12 -0.44 3.87
C ILE A 62 -8.82 -1.85 4.41
N THR A 63 -7.80 -2.02 5.27
CA THR A 63 -7.38 -3.33 5.80
C THR A 63 -8.53 -4.18 6.36
N PRO A 64 -9.45 -3.65 7.20
CA PRO A 64 -10.55 -4.45 7.74
C PRO A 64 -11.47 -5.00 6.63
N PHE A 65 -11.69 -4.22 5.57
CA PHE A 65 -12.51 -4.63 4.44
C PHE A 65 -11.82 -5.72 3.63
N LEU A 66 -10.51 -5.60 3.37
CA LEU A 66 -9.73 -6.68 2.76
C LEU A 66 -9.88 -7.98 3.56
N LYS A 67 -9.81 -7.90 4.91
CA LYS A 67 -10.02 -9.08 5.77
C LYS A 67 -11.45 -9.64 5.64
N ALA A 68 -12.46 -8.77 5.62
CA ALA A 68 -13.86 -9.17 5.45
C ALA A 68 -14.12 -9.92 4.14
N TYR A 69 -13.37 -9.60 3.09
CA TYR A 69 -13.40 -10.30 1.80
C TYR A 69 -12.39 -11.46 1.69
N ASN A 70 -11.91 -11.98 2.83
CA ASN A 70 -11.01 -13.13 2.92
C ASN A 70 -9.69 -12.94 2.14
N VAL A 71 -9.17 -11.72 2.13
CA VAL A 71 -7.79 -11.46 1.70
C VAL A 71 -6.84 -11.94 2.79
N THR A 72 -5.79 -12.65 2.37
CA THR A 72 -4.74 -13.20 3.23
C THR A 72 -3.39 -12.58 2.89
N ASN A 73 -2.38 -12.76 3.74
CA ASN A 73 -1.03 -12.27 3.44
C ASN A 73 -0.53 -12.85 2.10
N ASP A 74 -0.76 -14.16 1.87
CA ASP A 74 -0.35 -14.84 0.65
C ASP A 74 -1.02 -14.25 -0.60
N LYS A 75 -2.32 -13.95 -0.55
CA LYS A 75 -3.04 -13.31 -1.67
C LYS A 75 -2.48 -11.93 -1.99
N ILE A 76 -2.11 -11.14 -0.98
CA ILE A 76 -1.50 -9.82 -1.19
C ILE A 76 -0.12 -9.97 -1.85
N VAL A 77 0.69 -10.93 -1.40
CA VAL A 77 2.02 -11.20 -1.97
C VAL A 77 1.90 -11.66 -3.44
N GLU A 78 1.01 -12.61 -3.72
CA GLU A 78 0.77 -13.13 -5.06
C GLU A 78 0.31 -12.01 -6.00
N PHE A 79 -0.74 -11.28 -5.61
CA PHE A 79 -1.24 -10.14 -6.37
C PHE A 79 -0.13 -9.10 -6.63
N SER A 80 0.65 -8.75 -5.60
CA SER A 80 1.75 -7.79 -5.75
C SER A 80 2.78 -8.25 -6.77
N ARG A 81 3.22 -9.51 -6.70
CA ARG A 81 4.25 -10.07 -7.61
C ARG A 81 3.80 -10.07 -9.06
N GLU A 82 2.52 -10.33 -9.30
CA GLU A 82 1.97 -10.44 -10.66
C GLU A 82 1.69 -9.08 -11.31
N ASN A 83 1.46 -8.04 -10.52
CA ASN A 83 0.94 -6.75 -11.02
C ASN A 83 1.92 -5.58 -10.95
N ILE A 84 3.16 -5.76 -10.45
CA ILE A 84 4.14 -4.66 -10.42
C ILE A 84 4.44 -4.13 -11.83
N ASN A 85 4.18 -2.84 -12.02
CA ASN A 85 4.43 -2.09 -13.23
C ASN A 85 5.49 -1.01 -12.95
N LEU A 86 6.73 -1.25 -13.36
CA LEU A 86 7.82 -0.33 -13.09
C LEU A 86 7.76 0.91 -13.98
N VAL A 87 8.09 2.06 -13.40
CA VAL A 87 8.46 3.26 -14.16
C VAL A 87 9.64 2.88 -15.08
N PRO A 88 9.60 3.23 -16.38
CA PRO A 88 10.70 2.95 -17.29
C PRO A 88 12.04 3.44 -16.73
N TRP A 89 13.05 2.57 -16.78
CA TRP A 89 14.41 2.83 -16.29
C TRP A 89 14.59 2.99 -14.78
N ALA A 90 13.53 2.88 -13.95
CA ALA A 90 13.65 3.03 -12.50
C ALA A 90 14.64 2.03 -11.88
N ARG A 91 14.59 0.77 -12.30
CA ARG A 91 15.54 -0.27 -11.86
C ARG A 91 16.99 0.13 -12.16
N GLN A 92 17.27 0.53 -13.40
CA GLN A 92 18.62 0.90 -13.85
C GLN A 92 19.12 2.15 -13.11
N LEU A 93 18.24 3.15 -12.93
CA LEU A 93 18.56 4.36 -12.20
C LEU A 93 18.91 4.06 -10.74
N LEU A 94 18.09 3.27 -10.04
CA LEU A 94 18.34 2.89 -8.64
C LEU A 94 19.62 2.07 -8.49
N GLN A 95 19.88 1.13 -9.40
CA GLN A 95 21.14 0.39 -9.42
C GLN A 95 22.33 1.35 -9.57
N ARG A 96 22.25 2.30 -10.51
CA ARG A 96 23.30 3.29 -10.73
C ARG A 96 23.53 4.19 -9.53
N ILE A 97 22.48 4.72 -8.91
CA ILE A 97 22.60 5.61 -7.73
C ILE A 97 23.26 4.87 -6.56
N ARG A 98 22.89 3.60 -6.35
CA ARG A 98 23.43 2.76 -5.27
C ARG A 98 24.93 2.47 -5.38
N GLU A 99 25.53 2.59 -6.57
CA GLU A 99 26.98 2.50 -6.74
C GLU A 99 27.73 3.69 -6.10
N PHE A 100 27.05 4.84 -5.93
CA PHE A 100 27.67 6.08 -5.44
C PHE A 100 27.23 6.49 -4.04
N MET A 101 26.04 6.09 -3.61
CA MET A 101 25.51 6.49 -2.30
C MET A 101 24.48 5.51 -1.73
N PRO A 102 24.37 5.44 -0.39
CA PRO A 102 23.25 4.78 0.27
C PRO A 102 21.93 5.30 -0.28
N SER A 103 21.04 4.37 -0.62
CA SER A 103 19.72 4.65 -1.17
C SER A 103 18.66 3.95 -0.32
N TYR A 104 17.55 4.63 -0.07
CA TYR A 104 16.43 4.14 0.73
C TYR A 104 15.10 4.35 0.02
N ILE A 105 14.16 3.43 0.24
CA ILE A 105 12.76 3.56 -0.20
C ILE A 105 11.90 3.78 1.05
N ILE A 106 11.07 4.81 1.05
CA ILE A 106 10.08 5.05 2.11
C ILE A 106 8.72 5.08 1.46
N SER A 107 7.86 4.11 1.78
CA SER A 107 6.55 3.94 1.16
C SER A 107 5.45 3.77 2.19
N THR A 108 4.24 4.16 1.86
CA THR A 108 3.02 3.81 2.59
C THR A 108 2.50 2.41 2.25
N SER A 109 2.89 1.82 1.11
CA SER A 109 2.45 0.49 0.69
C SER A 109 2.80 -0.59 1.74
N TYR A 110 2.03 -1.69 1.74
CA TYR A 110 2.31 -2.80 2.65
C TYR A 110 3.66 -3.46 2.38
N LYS A 111 4.26 -4.03 3.44
CA LYS A 111 5.50 -4.81 3.37
C LYS A 111 5.51 -5.82 2.21
N GLN A 112 4.40 -6.53 2.00
CA GLN A 112 4.22 -7.56 0.97
C GLN A 112 4.53 -7.01 -0.44
N TYR A 113 4.05 -5.80 -0.74
CA TYR A 113 4.30 -5.13 -2.01
C TYR A 113 5.77 -4.71 -2.14
N ILE A 114 6.33 -4.13 -1.08
CA ILE A 114 7.74 -3.71 -1.05
C ILE A 114 8.70 -4.88 -1.16
N GLU A 115 8.40 -6.03 -0.55
CA GLU A 115 9.18 -7.26 -0.72
C GLU A 115 9.15 -7.76 -2.16
N ALA A 116 7.97 -7.79 -2.79
CA ALA A 116 7.83 -8.17 -4.19
C ALA A 116 8.62 -7.22 -5.11
N LEU A 117 8.52 -5.91 -4.88
CA LEU A 117 9.26 -4.89 -5.63
C LEU A 117 10.78 -5.05 -5.45
N CYS A 118 11.25 -5.13 -4.21
CA CYS A 118 12.69 -5.27 -3.90
C CYS A 118 13.31 -6.48 -4.59
N ASN A 119 12.59 -7.62 -4.59
CA ASN A 119 13.02 -8.81 -5.31
C ASN A 119 13.13 -8.57 -6.83
N LEU A 120 12.15 -7.87 -7.42
CA LEU A 120 12.14 -7.56 -8.85
C LEU A 120 13.28 -6.63 -9.29
N ILE A 121 13.58 -5.60 -8.50
CA ILE A 121 14.61 -4.59 -8.83
C ILE A 121 15.99 -4.87 -8.21
N ASN A 122 16.11 -5.96 -7.44
CA ASN A 122 17.30 -6.33 -6.67
C ASN A 122 17.74 -5.22 -5.69
N PHE A 123 16.79 -4.72 -4.90
CA PHE A 123 17.00 -3.69 -3.89
C PHE A 123 17.01 -4.30 -2.47
N PRO A 124 17.93 -3.90 -1.58
CA PRO A 124 18.03 -4.44 -0.23
C PRO A 124 16.80 -4.04 0.60
N LEU A 125 16.05 -5.02 1.07
CA LEU A 125 14.84 -4.81 1.87
C LEU A 125 15.14 -4.06 3.17
N GLU A 126 16.32 -4.27 3.77
CA GLU A 126 16.79 -3.59 4.97
C GLU A 126 16.95 -2.06 4.79
N ASN A 127 17.00 -1.57 3.55
CA ASN A 127 17.01 -0.14 3.23
C ASN A 127 15.61 0.39 2.86
N THR A 128 14.55 -0.29 3.28
CA THR A 128 13.18 0.13 3.02
C THR A 128 12.39 0.40 4.29
N TYR A 129 11.46 1.34 4.22
CA TYR A 129 10.46 1.63 5.23
C TYR A 129 9.09 1.52 4.58
N TYR A 130 8.16 0.85 5.25
CA TYR A 130 6.87 0.44 4.69
C TYR A 130 5.82 0.29 5.80
N THR A 131 4.55 0.17 5.41
CA THR A 131 3.48 -0.19 6.34
C THR A 131 3.54 -1.68 6.66
N SER A 132 3.76 -2.01 7.93
CA SER A 132 3.74 -3.40 8.39
C SER A 132 2.29 -3.90 8.47
N LEU A 133 1.99 -5.00 7.79
CA LEU A 133 0.69 -5.66 7.83
C LEU A 133 0.88 -7.17 8.00
N ASP A 134 0.21 -7.74 9.00
CA ASP A 134 -0.04 -9.18 9.10
C ASP A 134 -1.54 -9.39 9.24
N ILE A 135 -2.22 -9.52 8.09
CA ILE A 135 -3.68 -9.59 8.04
C ILE A 135 -4.22 -10.94 8.56
N ASP A 136 -3.40 -11.99 8.50
CA ASP A 136 -3.78 -13.33 8.95
C ASP A 136 -3.71 -13.46 10.47
N SER A 137 -2.87 -12.66 11.14
CA SER A 137 -2.77 -12.64 12.61
C SER A 137 -4.03 -12.16 13.34
N HIS A 138 -5.03 -11.65 12.62
CA HIS A 138 -6.26 -11.13 13.20
C HIS A 138 -7.44 -11.98 12.76
N GLU A 139 -8.18 -12.51 13.74
CA GLU A 139 -9.49 -13.10 13.50
C GLU A 139 -10.53 -12.00 13.34
N LEU A 140 -11.48 -12.19 12.41
CA LEU A 140 -12.60 -11.29 12.20
C LEU A 140 -13.89 -12.05 12.52
N PRO A 141 -14.55 -11.74 13.66
CA PRO A 141 -15.84 -12.30 14.01
C PRO A 141 -16.88 -12.05 12.92
N GLU A 142 -17.83 -12.97 12.76
CA GLU A 142 -18.79 -12.89 11.67
C GLU A 142 -19.72 -11.67 11.78
N ASP A 143 -20.06 -11.24 13.00
CA ASP A 143 -20.87 -10.04 13.23
C ASP A 143 -20.12 -8.74 12.86
N GLU A 144 -18.80 -8.71 13.03
CA GLU A 144 -17.97 -7.59 12.55
C GLU A 144 -17.82 -7.63 11.03
N ARG A 145 -17.70 -8.82 10.43
CA ARG A 145 -17.67 -9.00 8.98
C ARG A 145 -18.95 -8.48 8.33
N GLU A 146 -20.12 -8.84 8.87
CA GLU A 146 -21.41 -8.35 8.39
C GLU A 146 -21.51 -6.82 8.44
N LYS A 147 -21.02 -6.18 9.51
CA LYS A 147 -20.97 -4.71 9.62
C LYS A 147 -20.05 -4.09 8.58
N LEU A 148 -18.89 -4.69 8.31
CA LEU A 148 -17.97 -4.19 7.29
C LEU A 148 -18.59 -4.25 5.89
N PHE A 149 -19.39 -5.26 5.58
CA PHE A 149 -20.14 -5.30 4.32
C PHE A 149 -21.18 -4.17 4.24
N GLN A 150 -21.94 -3.94 5.32
CA GLN A 150 -22.90 -2.82 5.38
C GLN A 150 -22.20 -1.46 5.22
N PHE A 151 -21.07 -1.25 5.91
CA PHE A 151 -20.30 0.00 5.77
C PHE A 151 -19.73 0.16 4.36
N LYS A 152 -19.26 -0.92 3.73
CA LYS A 152 -18.79 -0.88 2.35
C LYS A 152 -19.88 -0.37 1.43
N ASP A 153 -21.09 -0.93 1.54
CA ASP A 153 -22.22 -0.53 0.70
C ASP A 153 -22.61 0.94 0.94
N MET A 154 -22.70 1.36 2.21
CA MET A 154 -22.98 2.77 2.57
C MET A 154 -21.92 3.77 2.07
N ILE A 155 -20.66 3.36 1.94
CA ILE A 155 -19.56 4.22 1.44
C ILE A 155 -19.66 4.41 -0.07
N VAL A 156 -20.24 3.44 -0.79
CA VAL A 156 -20.34 3.44 -2.26
C VAL A 156 -21.66 4.04 -2.75
N GLU A 157 -22.69 4.11 -1.90
CA GLU A 157 -23.96 4.84 -2.15
C GLU A 157 -23.77 6.36 -2.35
#